data_AF-A0A0A9Y2Z1-F1
#
_entry.id   AF-A0A0A9Y2Z1-F1
#
_cell.length_a   1.000
_cell.length_b   1.000
_cell.length_c   1.000
_cell.angle_alpha   90.00
_cell.angle_beta   90.00
_cell.angle_gamma   90.00
#
_symmetry.space_group_name_H-M   'P 1'
#
loop_
_entity.id
_entity.type
_entity.pdbx_description
1 polymer ?
#
loop_
_entity_poly.entity_id
_entity_poly.type
_entity_poly.pdbx_seq_one_letter_code
_entity_poly.pdbx_strand_id
1 'polypeptide(L)'
;MVQKSWRKAASRKASTGMTLMTDEFALYLKAPAEVNLQKSPIAYWLDMAPASPLLSQVALAYVSSVATNVQRLFSKAFFVLTQERNRLKGDTLSKLLFLQSVPKEYFL
;
A
#
# COMPACT_ATOMS: atom_id res chain seq x y z
N MET A 1 10.54 11.56 -21.00
CA MET A 1 9.76 11.45 -22.26
C MET A 1 9.27 10.00 -22.48
N VAL A 2 8.57 9.37 -21.51
CA VAL A 2 8.21 7.92 -21.58
C VAL A 2 6.69 7.67 -21.58
N GLN A 3 5.86 8.65 -21.20
CA GLN A 3 4.40 8.47 -21.15
C GLN A 3 3.71 8.32 -22.52
N LYS A 4 4.34 8.77 -23.61
CA LYS A 4 3.71 8.82 -24.94
C LYS A 4 3.64 7.46 -25.66
N SER A 5 4.41 6.43 -25.24
CA SER A 5 4.44 5.14 -25.94
C SER A 5 3.35 4.16 -25.51
N TRP A 6 2.72 4.36 -24.34
CA TRP A 6 1.74 3.44 -23.76
C TRP A 6 0.36 3.52 -24.45
N ARG A 7 0.05 4.63 -25.13
CA ARG A 7 -1.28 4.90 -25.72
C ARG A 7 -1.59 4.14 -27.02
N LYS A 8 -0.63 3.48 -27.67
CA LYS A 8 -0.81 2.94 -29.03
C LYS A 8 -1.11 1.43 -29.11
N ALA A 9 -1.24 0.73 -28.00
CA ALA A 9 -1.45 -0.74 -28.00
C ALA A 9 -2.93 -1.18 -27.82
N ALA A 10 -3.89 -0.25 -27.74
CA ALA A 10 -5.30 -0.55 -27.46
C ALA A 10 -6.13 -0.95 -28.70
N SER A 11 -5.58 -1.77 -29.59
CA SER A 11 -6.37 -2.43 -30.63
C SER A 11 -5.82 -3.82 -30.90
N ARG A 12 -6.42 -4.83 -30.24
CA ARG A 12 -6.55 -6.22 -30.72
C ARG A 12 -7.37 -7.06 -29.71
N LYS A 13 -8.35 -7.80 -30.27
CA LYS A 13 -9.16 -8.94 -29.78
C LYS A 13 -9.30 -9.17 -28.27
N ALA A 14 -10.54 -9.41 -27.83
CA ALA A 14 -10.90 -9.89 -26.50
C ALA A 14 -10.05 -11.11 -26.10
N SER A 15 -9.02 -10.88 -25.31
CA SER A 15 -8.13 -11.89 -24.77
C SER A 15 -8.65 -12.34 -23.40
N THR A 16 -8.52 -13.63 -23.11
CA THR A 16 -8.77 -14.21 -21.78
C THR A 16 -7.94 -13.45 -20.75
N GLY A 17 -8.52 -13.08 -19.59
CA GLY A 17 -7.86 -12.21 -18.59
C GLY A 17 -6.47 -12.64 -18.14
N MET A 18 -6.16 -13.94 -18.18
CA MET A 18 -4.83 -14.50 -17.92
C MET A 18 -3.76 -14.03 -18.92
N THR A 19 -4.13 -13.94 -20.20
CA THR A 19 -3.24 -13.47 -21.28
C THR A 19 -2.97 -11.97 -21.12
N LEU A 20 -4.00 -11.18 -20.79
CA LEU A 20 -3.87 -9.74 -20.56
C LEU A 20 -2.94 -9.42 -19.39
N MET A 21 -3.05 -10.16 -18.28
CA MET A 21 -2.15 -10.01 -17.12
C MET A 21 -0.70 -10.36 -17.47
N THR A 22 -0.49 -11.41 -18.28
CA THR A 22 0.86 -11.83 -18.71
C THR A 22 1.51 -10.76 -19.60
N ASP A 23 0.72 -10.12 -20.46
CA ASP A 23 1.18 -9.02 -21.32
C ASP A 23 1.52 -7.77 -20.51
N GLU A 24 0.68 -7.38 -19.54
CA GLU A 24 0.97 -6.27 -18.61
C GLU A 24 2.25 -6.50 -17.83
N PHE A 25 2.45 -7.72 -17.33
CA PHE A 25 3.65 -8.10 -16.59
C PHE A 25 4.91 -8.08 -17.46
N ALA A 26 4.82 -8.61 -18.68
CA ALA A 26 5.93 -8.58 -19.63
C ALA A 26 6.31 -7.16 -20.05
N LEU A 27 5.34 -6.24 -20.16
CA LEU A 27 5.59 -4.82 -20.42
C LEU A 27 6.27 -4.15 -19.22
N TYR A 28 5.82 -4.44 -18.00
CA TYR A 28 6.45 -3.92 -16.78
C TYR A 28 7.91 -4.37 -16.65
N LEU A 29 8.22 -5.64 -16.90
CA LEU A 29 9.59 -6.16 -16.83
C LEU A 29 10.53 -5.57 -17.89
N LYS A 30 9.98 -5.11 -19.02
CA LYS A 30 10.74 -4.46 -20.10
C LYS A 30 10.88 -2.96 -19.91
N ALA A 31 10.10 -2.36 -19.02
CA ALA A 31 10.19 -0.94 -18.73
C ALA A 31 11.56 -0.63 -18.09
N PRO A 32 12.18 0.52 -18.43
CA PRO A 32 13.39 0.95 -17.74
C PRO A 32 13.08 1.08 -16.25
N ALA A 33 13.99 0.61 -15.40
CA ALA A 33 13.83 0.65 -13.96
C ALA A 33 13.85 2.11 -13.45
N GLU A 34 12.68 2.76 -13.47
CA GLU A 34 12.46 4.08 -12.87
C GLU A 34 12.24 3.95 -11.35
N VAL A 35 13.12 3.20 -10.67
CA VAL A 35 13.02 3.04 -9.20
C VAL A 35 13.66 4.24 -8.54
N ASN A 36 12.90 5.31 -8.41
CA ASN A 36 13.23 6.38 -7.48
C ASN A 36 12.80 5.94 -6.07
N LEU A 37 13.77 5.54 -5.24
CA LEU A 37 13.55 5.08 -3.86
C LEU A 37 12.89 6.15 -2.95
N GLN A 38 12.87 7.42 -3.37
CA GLN A 38 12.20 8.50 -2.65
C GLN A 38 10.71 8.63 -3.01
N LYS A 39 10.24 7.97 -4.08
CA LYS A 39 8.83 8.01 -4.47
C LYS A 39 8.05 6.92 -3.75
N SER A 40 6.84 7.28 -3.30
CA SER A 40 5.91 6.32 -2.71
C SER A 40 5.58 5.22 -3.73
N PRO A 41 5.78 3.94 -3.37
CA PRO A 41 5.42 2.82 -4.26
C PRO A 41 3.90 2.76 -4.48
N ILE A 42 3.09 3.26 -3.55
CA ILE A 42 1.63 3.37 -3.72
C ILE A 42 1.31 4.39 -4.82
N ALA A 43 1.95 5.56 -4.79
CA ALA A 43 1.72 6.60 -5.80
C ALA A 43 2.12 6.11 -7.21
N TYR A 44 3.23 5.39 -7.30
CA TYR A 44 3.67 4.78 -8.56
C TYR A 44 2.62 3.83 -9.15
N TRP A 45 2.05 2.93 -8.35
CA TRP A 45 1.06 1.97 -8.84
C TRP A 45 -0.31 2.61 -9.14
N LEU A 46 -0.66 3.71 -8.46
CA LEU A 46 -1.83 4.52 -8.81
C LEU A 46 -1.67 5.20 -10.18
N ASP A 47 -0.50 5.77 -10.46
CA ASP A 47 -0.20 6.41 -11.75
C ASP A 47 -0.15 5.37 -12.90
N MET A 48 0.24 4.13 -12.59
CA MET A 48 0.29 3.00 -13.53
C MET A 48 -1.09 2.36 -13.79
N ALA A 49 -2.10 2.64 -12.97
CA ALA A 49 -3.42 1.99 -13.07
C ALA A 49 -4.10 2.15 -14.45
N PRO A 50 -4.03 3.29 -15.16
CA PRO A 50 -4.58 3.41 -16.50
C PRO A 50 -3.83 2.60 -17.57
N ALA A 51 -2.56 2.27 -17.34
CA ALA A 51 -1.70 1.56 -18.29
C ALA A 51 -1.66 0.04 -18.06
N SER A 52 -1.80 -0.38 -16.80
CA SER A 52 -1.80 -1.79 -16.38
C SER A 52 -2.81 -2.01 -15.24
N PRO A 53 -4.12 -2.07 -15.53
CA PRO A 53 -5.16 -2.15 -14.51
C PRO A 53 -5.11 -3.43 -13.68
N LEU A 54 -4.79 -4.59 -14.27
CA LEU A 54 -4.75 -5.86 -13.53
C LEU A 54 -3.50 -5.94 -12.65
N LEU A 55 -2.35 -5.55 -13.20
CA LEU A 55 -1.08 -5.59 -12.47
C LEU A 55 -1.04 -4.57 -11.33
N SER A 56 -1.56 -3.35 -11.56
CA SER A 56 -1.62 -2.31 -10.52
C SER A 56 -2.53 -2.70 -9.36
N GLN A 57 -3.66 -3.38 -9.63
CA GLN A 57 -4.55 -3.88 -8.59
C GLN A 57 -3.85 -4.90 -7.68
N VAL A 58 -3.13 -5.86 -8.28
CA VAL A 58 -2.36 -6.85 -7.53
C VAL A 58 -1.23 -6.17 -6.75
N ALA A 59 -0.47 -5.28 -7.40
CA ALA A 59 0.65 -4.62 -6.77
C ALA A 59 0.23 -3.73 -5.60
N LEU A 60 -0.88 -3.00 -5.70
CA LEU A 60 -1.43 -2.19 -4.60
C LEU A 60 -1.83 -3.06 -3.41
N ALA A 61 -2.37 -4.26 -3.61
CA ALA A 61 -2.70 -5.17 -2.52
C ALA A 61 -1.46 -5.61 -1.72
N TYR A 62 -0.33 -5.83 -2.39
CA TYR A 62 0.92 -6.22 -1.72
C TYR A 62 1.68 -5.03 -1.13
N VAL A 63 1.71 -3.89 -1.83
CA VAL A 63 2.42 -2.68 -1.38
C VAL A 63 1.68 -1.98 -0.22
N SER A 64 0.35 -2.04 -0.18
CA SER A 64 -0.43 -1.50 0.94
C SER A 64 -0.37 -2.37 2.20
N SER A 65 0.11 -3.61 2.08
CA SER A 65 0.34 -4.47 3.24
C SER A 65 1.41 -3.85 4.12
N VAL A 66 0.98 -3.38 5.29
CA VAL A 66 1.84 -2.67 6.21
C VAL A 66 2.83 -3.67 6.80
N ALA A 67 4.06 -3.68 6.30
CA ALA A 67 5.19 -4.36 6.92
C ALA A 67 5.65 -3.66 8.21
N THR A 68 4.80 -2.85 8.87
CA THR A 68 5.14 -2.25 10.15
C THR A 68 5.20 -3.34 11.19
N ASN A 69 6.45 -3.64 11.55
CA ASN A 69 6.90 -4.30 12.76
C ASN A 69 5.91 -4.08 13.92
N VAL A 70 5.06 -5.08 14.16
CA VAL A 70 4.10 -5.20 15.28
C VAL A 70 4.67 -4.74 16.62
N GLN A 71 5.99 -4.84 16.77
CA GLN A 71 6.76 -4.44 17.93
C GLN A 71 6.75 -2.92 18.20
N ARG A 72 6.57 -2.04 17.20
CA ARG A 72 6.50 -0.57 17.47
C ARG A 72 5.19 -0.18 18.15
N LEU A 73 4.08 -0.79 17.72
CA LEU A 73 2.78 -0.63 18.40
C LEU A 73 2.88 -1.21 19.83
N PHE A 74 3.49 -2.39 19.96
CA PHE A 74 3.66 -3.04 21.24
C PHE A 74 4.63 -2.30 22.18
N SER A 75 5.72 -1.71 21.67
CA SER A 75 6.72 -1.00 22.46
C SER A 75 6.19 0.36 22.95
N LYS A 76 5.43 1.08 22.12
CA LYS A 76 4.70 2.27 22.57
C LYS A 76 3.63 1.93 23.60
N ALA A 77 2.84 0.86 23.38
CA ALA A 77 1.86 0.38 24.34
C ALA A 77 2.52 -0.10 25.63
N PHE A 78 3.68 -0.76 25.54
CA PHE A 78 4.46 -1.26 26.67
C PHE A 78 5.01 -0.12 27.52
N PHE A 79 5.51 0.96 26.90
CA PHE A 79 5.94 2.16 27.62
C PHE A 79 4.78 2.81 28.40
N VAL A 80 3.59 2.91 27.78
CA VAL A 80 2.37 3.39 28.45
C VAL A 80 1.94 2.45 29.58
N LEU A 81 2.07 1.13 29.40
CA LEU A 81 1.76 0.12 30.42
C LEU A 81 2.75 0.13 31.61
N THR A 82 4.01 0.52 31.39
CA THR A 82 5.06 0.43 32.42
C THR A 82 5.32 1.74 33.16
N GLN A 83 5.04 2.91 32.57
CA GLN A 83 5.23 4.19 33.26
C GLN A 83 4.07 4.60 34.18
N GLU A 84 2.83 4.23 33.86
CA GLU A 84 1.69 4.45 34.75
C GLU A 84 1.53 3.23 35.67
N ARG A 85 1.79 3.39 36.98
CA ARG A 85 1.48 2.39 38.03
C ARG A 85 -0.05 2.20 38.22
N ASN A 86 -0.79 2.12 37.14
CA ASN A 86 -2.17 1.68 37.10
C ASN A 86 -2.24 0.56 36.07
N ARG A 87 -2.39 -0.67 36.56
CA ARG A 87 -2.55 -1.88 35.75
C ARG A 87 -3.85 -1.75 34.93
N LEU A 88 -3.76 -1.07 33.80
CA LEU A 88 -4.85 -0.93 32.84
C LEU A 88 -5.25 -2.33 32.40
N LYS A 89 -6.53 -2.68 32.54
CA LYS A 89 -7.05 -3.95 32.04
C LYS A 89 -6.90 -3.96 30.51
N GLY A 90 -6.65 -5.14 29.93
CA GLY A 90 -6.41 -5.28 28.49
C GLY A 90 -7.51 -4.65 27.61
N ASP A 91 -8.77 -4.68 28.07
CA ASP A 91 -9.89 -4.02 27.39
C ASP A 91 -9.78 -2.49 27.35
N THR A 92 -9.32 -1.87 28.44
CA THR A 92 -9.08 -0.41 28.50
C THR A 92 -7.91 -0.01 27.61
N LEU A 93 -6.87 -0.83 27.53
CA LEU A 93 -5.72 -0.60 26.65
C LEU A 93 -6.14 -0.63 25.17
N SER A 94 -6.95 -1.60 24.77
CA SER A 94 -7.46 -1.69 23.39
C SER A 94 -8.27 -0.45 22.99
N LYS A 95 -9.14 0.04 23.89
CA LYS A 95 -9.92 1.27 23.68
C LYS A 95 -9.01 2.50 23.58
N LEU A 96 -7.97 2.58 24.40
CA LEU A 96 -7.01 3.69 24.38
C LEU A 96 -6.15 3.68 23.10
N LEU A 97 -5.70 2.51 22.66
CA LEU A 97 -5.00 2.35 21.39
C LEU A 97 -5.87 2.73 20.19
N PHE A 98 -7.15 2.35 20.22
CA PHE A 98 -8.12 2.76 19.19
C PHE A 98 -8.29 4.29 19.17
N LEU A 99 -8.51 4.93 20.33
CA LEU A 99 -8.64 6.39 20.41
C LEU A 99 -7.37 7.12 19.97
N GLN A 100 -6.19 6.57 20.26
CA GLN A 100 -4.91 7.12 19.77
C GLN A 100 -4.72 6.96 18.25
N SER A 101 -5.37 5.96 17.64
CA SER A 101 -5.28 5.72 16.18
C SER A 101 -6.16 6.66 15.36
N VAL A 102 -7.14 7.31 15.99
CA VAL A 102 -8.10 8.18 15.33
C VAL A 102 -7.68 9.66 15.51
N PRO A 103 -7.77 10.50 14.47
CA PRO A 103 -7.40 11.92 14.56
C PRO A 103 -8.23 12.67 15.61
N LYS A 104 -7.59 13.59 16.34
CA LYS A 104 -8.24 14.37 17.41
C LYS A 104 -9.42 15.21 16.92
N GLU A 105 -9.47 15.51 15.63
CA GLU A 105 -10.55 16.23 14.94
C GLU A 105 -11.91 15.52 15.03
N TYR A 106 -11.94 14.22 15.35
CA TYR A 106 -13.17 13.45 15.47
C TYR A 106 -13.69 13.31 16.91
N PHE A 107 -12.98 13.84 17.92
CA PHE A 107 -13.38 13.73 19.34
C PHE A 107 -13.23 15.03 20.15
N LEU A 108 -12.90 16.15 19.50
CA LEU A 108 -12.88 17.49 20.07
C LEU A 108 -13.99 18.34 19.47
#